data_AF-A0A7J6RBC4-F1
#
_entry.id   AF-A0A7J6RBC4-F1
#
_cell.length_a   1.000
_cell.length_b   1.000
_cell.length_c   1.000
_cell.angle_alpha   90.00
_cell.angle_beta   90.00
_cell.angle_gamma   90.00
#
_symmetry.space_group_name_H-M   'P 1'
#
loop_
_entity.id
_entity.type
_entity.pdbx_description
1 polymer ?
#
loop_
_entity_poly.entity_id
_entity_poly.type
_entity_poly.pdbx_seq_one_letter_code
_entity_poly.pdbx_strand_id
1 'polypeptide(L)'
;PQPPRHGFEEFLDFCQTFLWPTVNDQVPLVHNSEDLMTFDNKLWDKYQNANQRYVDVLLNADLFPPLPNFGEYVFWVNDYHLLLVPMLLRKGLRKSQRGGSPPLSPSQVTPGSTPPPKKPTIGLFVHTPFPTSEIFLTLPVRTQVMQSLLAADLVGFQFFDYARHFLTVVKKLVGLDMSYRLSDGYLALDVPYGYVSGAPASSASAQQRHQVLVTVGHASTQFELIAAQMRSPEVLRRIKELKEKFAGKTIICGVDRLGRLSGILLKLRTFRQFLKVYPSYRNKVVLVQLAVSRTTTTHTSPENRITLAKRISALAKEINDSMGPHVYFYAGDIETEDRLATMAVSDMLLDTSLKDGLNLAPFEYLSARYAMSLSVDQDPSASPRYVLGHQGALLGRVVCSEFSGCSQVLTGSLRVNPWDTEKVLNMLDESLTLPTQELASRFARDISYVTSHSLLRWAQGIMNDLARCRAHYVSRMSNPDADKEVAWGVKGSCQVLAQIDDHNFFKLDVPRVVRDYSKSQRRIFFLDNEGTLAPDLRRMFRHSEGGVDRESNTLMSHGNPPSAAVLDSLTKLCSDPRNTVVILSGREKSSLQEWFGSVRNIGLAAEHGYYWKLPPN
;
A
#
# COMPACT_ATOMS: atom_id res chain seq x y z
N PRO A 1 7.44 4.16 -40.29
CA PRO A 1 7.62 5.54 -39.77
C PRO A 1 6.90 5.71 -38.41
N GLN A 2 7.64 5.99 -37.33
CA GLN A 2 7.00 6.41 -36.08
C GLN A 2 6.23 7.72 -36.34
N PRO A 3 5.00 7.87 -35.81
CA PRO A 3 4.29 9.14 -35.94
C PRO A 3 5.13 10.27 -35.34
N PRO A 4 5.05 11.50 -35.88
CA PRO A 4 5.82 12.62 -35.38
C PRO A 4 5.52 12.86 -33.90
N ARG A 5 6.56 13.02 -33.07
CA ARG A 5 6.49 13.26 -31.61
C ARG A 5 5.95 14.65 -31.23
N HIS A 6 5.13 15.27 -32.08
CA HIS A 6 4.56 16.59 -31.80
C HIS A 6 3.73 16.57 -30.52
N GLY A 7 4.15 17.34 -29.51
CA GLY A 7 3.47 17.49 -28.23
C GLY A 7 3.89 16.51 -27.13
N PHE A 8 4.80 15.55 -27.38
CA PHE A 8 5.19 14.56 -26.37
C PHE A 8 6.10 15.16 -25.29
N GLU A 9 7.05 16.01 -25.71
CA GLU A 9 7.95 16.69 -24.78
C GLU A 9 7.16 17.64 -23.89
N GLU A 10 6.25 18.44 -24.47
CA GLU A 10 5.41 19.36 -23.70
C GLU A 10 4.42 18.65 -22.76
N PHE A 11 3.94 17.46 -23.13
CA PHE A 11 3.16 16.60 -22.24
C PHE A 11 3.98 16.15 -21.03
N LEU A 12 5.22 15.70 -21.26
CA LEU A 12 6.12 15.31 -20.20
C LEU A 12 6.50 16.52 -19.34
N ASP A 13 6.72 17.69 -19.94
CA ASP A 13 7.03 18.92 -19.22
C ASP A 13 5.90 19.32 -18.28
N PHE A 14 4.63 19.20 -18.68
CA PHE A 14 3.49 19.40 -17.78
C PHE A 14 3.54 18.43 -16.59
N CYS A 15 3.76 17.13 -16.89
CA CYS A 15 3.84 16.09 -15.88
C CYS A 15 4.97 16.34 -14.87
N GLN A 16 6.13 16.80 -15.34
CA GLN A 16 7.31 17.02 -14.52
C GLN A 16 7.25 18.33 -13.73
N THR A 17 6.68 19.38 -14.33
CA THR A 17 6.65 20.72 -13.75
C THR A 17 5.50 20.89 -12.75
N PHE A 18 4.32 20.31 -13.04
CA PHE A 18 3.13 20.53 -12.24
C PHE A 18 2.67 19.29 -11.47
N LEU A 19 2.62 18.11 -12.09
CA LEU A 19 2.06 16.92 -11.44
C LEU A 19 3.05 16.21 -10.52
N TRP A 20 4.27 15.92 -10.97
CA TRP A 20 5.30 15.23 -10.21
C TRP A 20 5.61 15.91 -8.86
N PRO A 21 5.76 17.25 -8.79
CA PRO A 21 5.98 17.93 -7.52
C PRO A 21 4.77 17.81 -6.61
N THR A 22 3.58 18.07 -7.17
CA THR A 22 2.31 17.96 -6.48
C THR A 22 2.16 16.59 -5.85
N VAL A 23 2.31 15.50 -6.61
CA VAL A 23 2.15 14.13 -6.07
C VAL A 23 3.21 13.76 -5.03
N ASN A 24 4.36 14.43 -5.03
CA ASN A 24 5.39 14.27 -3.99
C ASN A 24 5.29 15.29 -2.85
N ASP A 25 4.13 15.93 -2.69
CA ASP A 25 3.85 16.89 -1.61
C ASP A 25 4.76 18.14 -1.65
N GLN A 26 5.19 18.51 -2.86
CA GLN A 26 5.93 19.74 -3.14
C GLN A 26 5.01 20.73 -3.87
N VAL A 27 5.10 22.01 -3.52
CA VAL A 27 4.37 23.05 -4.27
C VAL A 27 5.00 23.18 -5.66
N PRO A 28 4.30 22.84 -6.75
CA PRO A 28 4.88 22.84 -8.10
C PRO A 28 5.38 24.21 -8.57
N LEU A 29 4.84 25.30 -8.03
CA LEU A 29 5.17 26.68 -8.41
C LEU A 29 6.40 27.23 -7.65
N VAL A 30 7.05 26.41 -6.81
CA VAL A 30 8.21 26.79 -6.00
C VAL A 30 9.39 25.85 -6.29
N HIS A 31 9.77 25.75 -7.56
CA HIS A 31 10.95 24.99 -7.97
C HIS A 31 12.17 25.88 -8.14
N ASN A 32 12.93 25.99 -7.05
CA ASN A 32 14.30 26.53 -6.99
C ASN A 32 14.49 27.95 -7.53
N SER A 33 14.70 28.89 -6.59
CA SER A 33 15.31 30.23 -6.76
C SER A 33 14.58 31.25 -7.62
N GLU A 34 14.25 32.37 -6.96
CA GLU A 34 13.95 33.72 -7.46
C GLU A 34 12.68 33.95 -8.30
N ASP A 35 12.26 33.01 -9.15
CA ASP A 35 11.06 33.19 -9.98
C ASP A 35 9.91 32.25 -9.60
N LEU A 36 8.77 32.83 -9.22
CA LEU A 36 7.50 32.11 -9.10
C LEU A 36 7.07 31.67 -10.50
N MET A 37 7.11 30.37 -10.79
CA MET A 37 6.57 29.88 -12.05
C MET A 37 5.05 30.06 -12.06
N THR A 38 4.52 30.66 -13.14
CA THR A 38 3.09 30.73 -13.39
C THR A 38 2.58 29.45 -14.03
N PHE A 39 1.31 29.11 -13.79
CA PHE A 39 0.68 27.97 -14.46
C PHE A 39 0.64 28.16 -15.98
N ASP A 40 1.13 27.18 -16.74
CA ASP A 40 1.15 27.23 -18.20
C ASP A 40 -0.05 26.48 -18.80
N ASN A 41 -1.02 27.25 -19.31
CA ASN A 41 -2.20 26.70 -19.99
C ASN A 41 -1.85 25.93 -21.27
N LYS A 42 -0.77 26.29 -21.98
CA LYS A 42 -0.37 25.56 -23.20
C LYS A 42 0.11 24.16 -22.85
N LEU A 43 0.90 24.01 -21.79
CA LEU A 43 1.34 22.70 -21.30
C LEU A 43 0.15 21.86 -20.81
N TRP A 44 -0.82 22.49 -20.15
CA TRP A 44 -2.08 21.83 -19.78
C TRP A 44 -2.85 21.33 -21.01
N ASP A 45 -3.00 22.14 -22.06
CA ASP A 45 -3.66 21.72 -23.31
C ASP A 45 -2.96 20.52 -23.92
N LYS A 46 -1.62 20.48 -23.90
CA LYS A 46 -0.85 19.31 -24.38
C LYS A 46 -1.13 18.07 -23.54
N TYR A 47 -1.24 18.22 -22.22
CA TYR A 47 -1.61 17.13 -21.33
C TYR A 47 -3.02 16.58 -21.59
N GLN A 48 -4.00 17.46 -21.80
CA GLN A 48 -5.35 17.07 -22.18
C GLN A 48 -5.37 16.34 -23.53
N ASN A 49 -4.67 16.88 -24.53
CA ASN A 49 -4.58 16.29 -25.87
C ASN A 49 -3.92 14.91 -25.85
N ALA A 50 -2.85 14.72 -25.06
CA ALA A 50 -2.21 13.42 -24.88
C ALA A 50 -3.20 12.40 -24.27
N ASN A 51 -3.86 12.75 -23.17
CA ASN A 51 -4.87 11.89 -22.54
C ASN A 51 -6.06 11.58 -23.48
N GLN A 52 -6.47 12.55 -24.30
CA GLN A 52 -7.52 12.35 -25.30
C GLN A 52 -7.08 11.36 -26.38
N ARG A 53 -5.85 11.44 -26.89
CA ARG A 53 -5.32 10.47 -27.87
C ARG A 53 -5.33 9.04 -27.34
N TYR A 54 -5.01 8.81 -26.06
CA TYR A 54 -5.16 7.49 -25.44
C TYR A 54 -6.60 6.98 -25.53
N VAL A 55 -7.57 7.85 -25.24
CA VAL A 55 -9.00 7.51 -25.34
C VAL A 55 -9.44 7.30 -26.79
N ASP A 56 -8.97 8.12 -27.73
CA ASP A 56 -9.31 8.00 -29.15
C ASP A 56 -8.83 6.65 -29.71
N VAL A 57 -7.64 6.19 -29.32
CA VAL A 57 -7.13 4.86 -29.66
C VAL A 57 -8.02 3.77 -29.06
N LEU A 58 -8.40 3.87 -27.78
CA LEU A 58 -9.27 2.89 -27.11
C LEU A 58 -10.69 2.83 -27.71
N LEU A 59 -11.16 3.91 -28.34
CA LEU A 59 -12.48 4.00 -28.97
C LEU A 59 -12.44 3.80 -30.50
N ASN A 60 -11.26 3.58 -31.07
CA ASN A 60 -11.10 3.38 -32.50
C ASN A 60 -11.58 1.98 -32.92
N ALA A 61 -12.65 1.95 -33.72
CA ALA A 61 -13.29 0.73 -34.22
C ALA A 61 -12.43 -0.12 -35.17
N ASP A 62 -11.40 0.48 -35.78
CA ASP A 62 -10.46 -0.20 -36.69
C ASP A 62 -9.35 -0.94 -35.93
N LEU A 63 -8.98 -0.43 -34.74
CA LEU A 63 -7.92 -1.01 -33.89
C LEU A 63 -8.48 -2.00 -32.87
N PHE A 64 -9.68 -1.72 -32.39
CA PHE A 64 -10.45 -2.57 -31.51
C PHE A 64 -11.81 -2.73 -32.19
N PRO A 65 -12.28 -3.95 -32.49
CA PRO A 65 -13.59 -4.12 -33.12
C PRO A 65 -14.66 -3.31 -32.39
N PRO A 66 -15.80 -2.94 -33.01
CA PRO A 66 -17.00 -2.58 -32.25
C PRO A 66 -17.43 -3.83 -31.48
N LEU A 67 -16.81 -4.01 -30.31
CA LEU A 67 -16.81 -5.30 -29.63
C LEU A 67 -18.22 -5.56 -29.10
N PRO A 68 -18.76 -6.78 -29.26
CA PRO A 68 -20.08 -7.09 -28.75
C PRO A 68 -20.06 -6.87 -27.24
N ASN A 69 -20.87 -5.92 -26.76
CA ASN A 69 -21.04 -5.52 -25.36
C ASN A 69 -19.87 -4.76 -24.69
N PHE A 70 -19.70 -3.47 -25.02
CA PHE A 70 -18.80 -2.52 -24.33
C PHE A 70 -18.84 -2.54 -22.79
N GLY A 71 -19.95 -2.94 -22.18
CA GLY A 71 -20.02 -3.03 -20.72
C GLY A 71 -19.48 -4.32 -20.11
N GLU A 72 -18.79 -5.15 -20.89
CA GLU A 72 -18.01 -6.26 -20.37
C GLU A 72 -16.55 -5.91 -20.09
N TYR A 73 -16.07 -4.76 -20.58
CA TYR A 73 -14.68 -4.35 -20.47
C TYR A 73 -14.32 -3.84 -19.08
N VAL A 74 -13.10 -4.17 -18.69
CA VAL A 74 -12.40 -3.64 -17.52
C VAL A 74 -11.21 -2.83 -18.04
N PHE A 75 -11.23 -1.52 -17.80
CA PHE A 75 -10.12 -0.61 -18.14
C PHE A 75 -9.32 -0.35 -16.87
N TRP A 76 -8.04 -0.67 -16.88
CA TRP A 76 -7.14 -0.40 -15.75
C TRP A 76 -6.12 0.68 -16.14
N VAL A 77 -6.42 1.92 -15.75
CA VAL A 77 -5.58 3.10 -15.97
C VAL A 77 -4.51 3.18 -14.88
N ASN A 78 -3.29 3.52 -15.25
CA ASN A 78 -2.16 3.57 -14.34
C ASN A 78 -1.50 4.95 -14.33
N ASP A 79 -1.33 5.47 -13.12
CA ASP A 79 -0.46 6.56 -12.73
C ASP A 79 -0.85 7.98 -13.19
N TYR A 80 -0.14 8.97 -12.65
CA TYR A 80 -0.48 10.39 -12.76
C TYR A 80 -0.35 10.99 -14.18
N HIS A 81 0.28 10.27 -15.11
CA HIS A 81 0.34 10.64 -16.52
C HIS A 81 -1.04 10.61 -17.20
N LEU A 82 -1.95 9.77 -16.68
CA LEU A 82 -3.23 9.45 -17.31
C LEU A 82 -4.45 9.80 -16.43
N LEU A 83 -4.31 10.80 -15.54
CA LEU A 83 -5.38 11.15 -14.58
C LEU A 83 -6.69 11.57 -15.25
N LEU A 84 -6.67 12.04 -16.50
CA LEU A 84 -7.88 12.46 -17.22
C LEU A 84 -8.58 11.35 -18.00
N VAL A 85 -7.89 10.22 -18.22
CA VAL A 85 -8.42 9.11 -19.01
C VAL A 85 -9.76 8.60 -18.47
N PRO A 86 -9.97 8.39 -17.15
CA PRO A 86 -11.27 7.89 -16.66
C PRO A 86 -12.47 8.77 -17.06
N MET A 87 -12.38 10.10 -16.90
CA MET A 87 -13.44 11.01 -17.34
C MET A 87 -13.60 11.02 -18.86
N LEU A 88 -12.49 11.15 -19.60
CA LEU A 88 -12.52 11.28 -21.05
C LEU A 88 -13.09 10.01 -21.71
N LEU A 89 -12.68 8.84 -21.22
CA LEU A 89 -13.18 7.54 -21.66
C LEU A 89 -14.68 7.43 -21.41
N ARG A 90 -15.14 7.79 -20.21
CA ARG A 90 -16.56 7.75 -19.85
C ARG A 90 -17.40 8.70 -20.71
N LYS A 91 -16.87 9.88 -21.06
CA LYS A 91 -17.51 10.83 -21.98
C LYS A 91 -17.55 10.28 -23.41
N GLY A 92 -16.44 9.73 -23.91
CA GLY A 92 -16.33 9.18 -25.26
C GLY A 92 -17.27 8.00 -25.49
N LEU A 93 -17.34 7.06 -24.54
CA LEU A 93 -18.26 5.93 -24.57
C LEU A 93 -19.73 6.36 -24.67
N ARG A 94 -20.14 7.44 -23.97
CA ARG A 94 -21.50 7.99 -24.05
C ARG A 94 -21.81 8.62 -25.41
N LYS A 95 -20.83 9.30 -26.02
CA LYS A 95 -21.00 9.90 -27.36
C LYS A 95 -21.20 8.82 -28.41
N SER A 96 -20.40 7.74 -28.35
CA SER A 96 -20.56 6.57 -29.21
C SER A 96 -21.94 5.93 -29.07
N GLN A 97 -22.48 5.83 -27.84
CA GLN A 97 -23.82 5.31 -27.59
C GLN A 97 -24.97 6.18 -28.13
N ARG A 98 -24.81 7.51 -28.20
CA ARG A 98 -25.85 8.42 -28.75
C ARG A 98 -25.97 8.40 -30.27
N GLY A 99 -24.98 7.83 -30.98
CA GLY A 99 -25.02 7.63 -32.43
C GLY A 99 -25.74 6.35 -32.86
N GLY A 100 -26.08 5.46 -31.91
CA GLY A 100 -27.01 4.35 -32.09
C GLY A 100 -28.34 4.64 -31.39
N SER A 101 -29.40 3.96 -31.79
CA SER A 101 -30.75 4.12 -31.22
C SER A 101 -30.71 4.20 -29.68
N PRO A 102 -31.44 5.15 -29.05
CA PRO A 102 -31.35 5.39 -27.62
C PRO A 102 -31.73 4.13 -26.83
N PRO A 103 -31.03 3.80 -25.72
CA PRO A 103 -31.55 2.81 -24.80
C PRO A 103 -32.89 3.32 -24.26
N LEU A 104 -33.90 2.45 -24.29
CA LEU A 104 -35.27 2.72 -23.85
C LEU A 104 -35.28 3.37 -22.47
N SER A 105 -36.17 4.34 -22.28
CA SER A 105 -36.36 5.05 -21.02
C SER A 105 -36.59 4.09 -19.84
N PRO A 106 -36.15 4.41 -18.61
CA PRO A 106 -36.32 3.55 -17.43
C PRO A 106 -37.78 3.18 -17.11
N SER A 107 -38.74 3.91 -17.68
CA SER A 107 -40.18 3.67 -17.57
C SER A 107 -40.71 2.55 -18.47
N GLN A 108 -39.89 1.92 -19.31
CA GLN A 108 -40.28 0.82 -20.21
C GLN A 108 -39.65 -0.54 -19.85
N VAL A 109 -38.93 -0.63 -18.73
CA VAL A 109 -38.34 -1.88 -18.26
C VAL A 109 -39.35 -2.61 -17.37
N THR A 110 -40.03 -3.61 -17.92
CA THR A 110 -40.73 -4.62 -17.10
C THR A 110 -39.71 -5.38 -16.25
N PRO A 111 -40.01 -5.74 -14.99
CA PRO A 111 -39.12 -6.57 -14.19
C PRO A 111 -38.98 -7.94 -14.86
N GLY A 112 -37.82 -8.23 -15.47
CA GLY A 112 -37.46 -9.58 -15.90
C GLY A 112 -37.07 -9.81 -17.37
N SER A 113 -37.02 -8.83 -18.28
CA SER A 113 -36.79 -9.13 -19.72
C SER A 113 -35.65 -8.41 -20.45
N THR A 114 -34.81 -7.60 -19.79
CA THR A 114 -33.56 -7.11 -20.41
C THR A 114 -32.42 -7.08 -19.40
N PRO A 115 -31.21 -7.60 -19.74
CA PRO A 115 -30.04 -7.44 -18.87
C PRO A 115 -29.76 -5.94 -18.69
N PRO A 116 -29.32 -5.50 -17.48
CA PRO A 116 -29.02 -4.10 -17.24
C PRO A 116 -28.04 -3.57 -18.30
N PRO A 117 -28.17 -2.30 -18.74
CA PRO A 117 -27.26 -1.75 -19.74
C PRO A 117 -25.84 -1.87 -19.19
N LYS A 118 -25.03 -2.67 -19.88
CA LYS A 118 -23.70 -3.04 -19.42
C LYS A 118 -22.86 -1.76 -19.39
N LYS A 119 -22.36 -1.41 -18.20
CA LYS A 119 -21.47 -0.26 -17.98
C LYS A 119 -20.03 -0.77 -17.89
N PRO A 120 -19.07 -0.23 -18.67
CA PRO A 120 -17.68 -0.61 -18.55
C PRO A 120 -17.14 -0.24 -17.18
N THR A 121 -16.28 -1.09 -16.63
CA THR A 121 -15.62 -0.87 -15.34
C THR A 121 -14.30 -0.17 -15.57
N ILE A 122 -14.09 0.98 -14.93
CA ILE A 122 -12.88 1.78 -15.07
C ILE A 122 -12.16 1.85 -13.72
N GLY A 123 -10.96 1.28 -13.64
CA GLY A 123 -10.04 1.44 -12.52
C GLY A 123 -8.97 2.47 -12.82
N LEU A 124 -8.57 3.23 -11.80
CA LEU A 124 -7.37 4.05 -11.79
C LEU A 124 -6.50 3.63 -10.60
N PHE A 125 -5.23 3.29 -10.84
CA PHE A 125 -4.27 3.03 -9.77
C PHE A 125 -3.15 4.07 -9.80
N VAL A 126 -2.95 4.80 -8.70
CA VAL A 126 -1.92 5.85 -8.56
C VAL A 126 -0.70 5.24 -7.87
N HIS A 127 0.41 5.13 -8.61
CA HIS A 127 1.63 4.47 -8.13
C HIS A 127 2.52 5.40 -7.31
N THR A 128 2.44 6.70 -7.58
CA THR A 128 3.10 7.75 -6.81
C THR A 128 2.39 8.01 -5.47
N PRO A 129 3.03 8.75 -4.53
CA PRO A 129 2.30 9.26 -3.38
C PRO A 129 1.10 10.12 -3.81
N PHE A 130 0.13 10.28 -2.91
CA PHE A 130 -0.95 11.25 -3.10
C PHE A 130 -0.77 12.44 -2.15
N PRO A 131 -0.86 13.70 -2.66
CA PRO A 131 -0.55 14.88 -1.88
C PRO A 131 -1.56 15.14 -0.79
N THR A 132 -1.11 15.84 0.25
CA THR A 132 -2.00 16.45 1.22
C THR A 132 -2.97 17.42 0.56
N SER A 133 -4.06 17.75 1.25
CA SER A 133 -5.04 18.68 0.71
C SER A 133 -4.49 20.08 0.47
N GLU A 134 -3.51 20.51 1.26
CA GLU A 134 -2.91 21.84 1.14
C GLU A 134 -2.17 21.97 -0.19
N ILE A 135 -1.38 20.94 -0.55
CA ILE A 135 -0.64 20.91 -1.81
C ILE A 135 -1.58 20.64 -3.00
N PHE A 136 -2.50 19.67 -2.90
CA PHE A 136 -3.41 19.39 -4.04
C PHE A 136 -4.25 20.62 -4.44
N LEU A 137 -4.69 21.41 -3.45
CA LEU A 137 -5.51 22.59 -3.70
C LEU A 137 -4.72 23.73 -4.37
N THR A 138 -3.38 23.72 -4.39
CA THR A 138 -2.62 24.74 -5.14
C THR A 138 -2.68 24.52 -6.64
N LEU A 139 -3.03 23.32 -7.12
CA LEU A 139 -3.09 23.01 -8.54
C LEU A 139 -4.27 23.75 -9.21
N PRO A 140 -4.05 24.59 -10.24
CA PRO A 140 -5.13 25.34 -10.89
C PRO A 140 -6.19 24.46 -11.56
N VAL A 141 -5.78 23.27 -12.04
CA VAL A 141 -6.65 22.28 -12.71
C VAL A 141 -7.18 21.19 -11.76
N ARG A 142 -7.11 21.43 -10.45
CA ARG A 142 -7.54 20.49 -9.39
C ARG A 142 -8.95 19.94 -9.59
N THR A 143 -9.89 20.76 -10.07
CA THR A 143 -11.29 20.37 -10.27
C THR A 143 -11.41 19.34 -11.39
N GLN A 144 -10.76 19.58 -12.54
CA GLN A 144 -10.78 18.69 -13.69
C GLN A 144 -10.09 17.36 -13.37
N VAL A 145 -8.97 17.42 -12.65
CA VAL A 145 -8.26 16.22 -12.17
C VAL A 145 -9.19 15.43 -11.24
N MET A 146 -9.73 16.05 -10.20
CA MET A 146 -10.61 15.38 -9.22
C MET A 146 -11.89 14.81 -9.86
N GLN A 147 -12.52 15.54 -10.78
CA GLN A 147 -13.66 15.05 -11.56
C GLN A 147 -13.33 13.77 -12.30
N SER A 148 -12.10 13.65 -12.81
CA SER A 148 -11.65 12.44 -13.50
C SER A 148 -11.32 11.29 -12.57
N LEU A 149 -10.65 11.54 -11.44
CA LEU A 149 -10.45 10.49 -10.43
C LEU A 149 -11.80 9.91 -9.98
N LEU A 150 -12.79 10.77 -9.73
CA LEU A 150 -14.15 10.38 -9.36
C LEU A 150 -15.00 9.82 -10.51
N ALA A 151 -14.49 9.86 -11.75
CA ALA A 151 -15.11 9.19 -12.89
C ALA A 151 -14.78 7.71 -12.98
N ALA A 152 -13.75 7.23 -12.26
CA ALA A 152 -13.44 5.83 -12.13
C ALA A 152 -14.46 5.10 -11.23
N ASP A 153 -14.60 3.79 -11.41
CA ASP A 153 -15.33 2.89 -10.51
C ASP A 153 -14.46 2.46 -9.32
N LEU A 154 -13.15 2.36 -9.54
CA LEU A 154 -12.14 2.03 -8.53
C LEU A 154 -10.98 3.02 -8.58
N VAL A 155 -10.58 3.57 -7.44
CA VAL A 155 -9.34 4.35 -7.29
C VAL A 155 -8.44 3.64 -6.29
N GLY A 156 -7.24 3.27 -6.74
CA GLY A 156 -6.26 2.51 -5.95
C GLY A 156 -5.02 3.31 -5.58
N PHE A 157 -4.49 3.05 -4.40
CA PHE A 157 -3.25 3.65 -3.88
C PHE A 157 -2.33 2.59 -3.27
N GLN A 158 -1.02 2.87 -3.24
CA GLN A 158 -0.03 1.98 -2.61
C GLN A 158 -0.30 1.82 -1.09
N PHE A 159 -0.54 2.94 -0.39
CA PHE A 159 -0.66 2.99 1.07
C PHE A 159 -1.90 3.75 1.54
N PHE A 160 -2.36 3.43 2.74
CA PHE A 160 -3.57 4.02 3.32
C PHE A 160 -3.45 5.53 3.54
N ASP A 161 -2.25 6.04 3.84
CA ASP A 161 -2.02 7.48 3.98
C ASP A 161 -2.39 8.25 2.71
N TYR A 162 -2.08 7.70 1.54
CA TYR A 162 -2.38 8.31 0.25
C TYR A 162 -3.87 8.27 -0.04
N ALA A 163 -4.54 7.14 0.28
CA ALA A 163 -5.99 7.06 0.20
C ALA A 163 -6.67 8.07 1.14
N ARG A 164 -6.18 8.22 2.38
CA ARG A 164 -6.67 9.21 3.36
C ARG A 164 -6.52 10.64 2.84
N HIS A 165 -5.39 10.97 2.23
CA HIS A 165 -5.17 12.27 1.60
C HIS A 165 -6.17 12.52 0.47
N PHE A 166 -6.37 11.54 -0.42
CA PHE A 166 -7.38 11.59 -1.48
C PHE A 166 -8.78 11.86 -0.92
N LEU A 167 -9.21 11.09 0.07
CA LEU A 167 -10.51 11.27 0.72
C LEU A 167 -10.66 12.66 1.38
N THR A 168 -9.59 13.18 1.97
CA THR A 168 -9.56 14.53 2.54
C THR A 168 -9.72 15.61 1.47
N VAL A 169 -9.05 15.44 0.32
CA VAL A 169 -9.22 16.35 -0.82
C VAL A 169 -10.65 16.27 -1.37
N VAL A 170 -11.22 15.07 -1.51
CA VAL A 170 -12.61 14.89 -1.96
C VAL A 170 -13.57 15.63 -1.02
N LYS A 171 -13.40 15.49 0.30
CA LYS A 171 -14.23 16.19 1.28
C LYS A 171 -14.08 17.72 1.17
N LYS A 172 -12.86 18.24 1.05
CA LYS A 172 -12.62 19.70 1.00
C LYS A 172 -13.02 20.34 -0.34
N LEU A 173 -12.79 19.66 -1.46
CA LEU A 173 -13.00 20.20 -2.81
C LEU A 173 -14.43 19.97 -3.33
N VAL A 174 -15.03 18.83 -2.97
CA VAL A 174 -16.34 18.39 -3.50
C VAL A 174 -17.42 18.41 -2.42
N GLY A 175 -17.06 18.39 -1.13
CA GLY A 175 -18.01 18.35 -0.02
C GLY A 175 -18.56 16.95 0.30
N LEU A 176 -18.07 15.90 -0.36
CA LEU A 176 -18.57 14.54 -0.19
C LEU A 176 -18.00 13.89 1.08
N ASP A 177 -18.88 13.27 1.86
CA ASP A 177 -18.49 12.38 2.95
C ASP A 177 -18.21 10.97 2.44
N MET A 178 -17.28 10.30 3.10
CA MET A 178 -16.93 8.92 2.80
C MET A 178 -17.96 7.99 3.45
N SER A 179 -18.58 7.13 2.65
CA SER A 179 -19.49 6.10 3.14
C SER A 179 -18.69 4.81 3.36
N TYR A 180 -18.65 4.35 4.61
CA TYR A 180 -18.05 3.06 4.92
C TYR A 180 -19.10 1.98 4.70
N ARG A 181 -18.84 1.01 3.81
CA ARG A 181 -19.70 -0.17 3.67
C ARG A 181 -19.15 -1.31 4.50
N LEU A 182 -19.74 -1.45 5.70
CA LEU A 182 -19.39 -2.47 6.70
C LEU A 182 -19.64 -3.91 6.21
N SER A 183 -20.51 -4.11 5.21
CA SER A 183 -20.78 -5.41 4.59
C SER A 183 -19.60 -5.99 3.81
N ASP A 184 -18.76 -5.13 3.20
CA ASP A 184 -17.73 -5.54 2.25
C ASP A 184 -16.31 -5.10 2.66
N GLY A 185 -16.17 -4.24 3.68
CA GLY A 185 -14.87 -3.79 4.20
C GLY A 185 -14.16 -2.73 3.34
N TYR A 186 -14.86 -2.11 2.38
CA TYR A 186 -14.29 -1.10 1.48
C TYR A 186 -14.68 0.34 1.85
N LEU A 187 -13.78 1.25 1.47
CA LEU A 187 -14.02 2.69 1.46
C LEU A 187 -14.78 3.04 0.17
N ALA A 188 -15.91 3.73 0.29
CA ALA A 188 -16.73 4.10 -0.85
C ALA A 188 -17.10 5.60 -0.84
N LEU A 189 -17.31 6.15 -2.04
CA LEU A 189 -17.79 7.51 -2.24
C LEU A 189 -19.03 7.48 -3.13
N ASP A 190 -20.14 8.05 -2.65
CA ASP A 190 -21.36 8.24 -3.44
C ASP A 190 -21.34 9.60 -4.13
N VAL A 191 -20.77 9.64 -5.34
CA VAL A 191 -20.56 10.86 -6.12
C VAL A 191 -21.80 11.20 -6.94
N PRO A 192 -22.31 12.44 -6.89
CA PRO A 192 -23.35 12.88 -7.80
C PRO A 192 -22.87 12.80 -9.25
N TYR A 193 -23.61 12.11 -10.11
CA TYR A 193 -23.18 11.90 -11.49
C TYR A 193 -23.08 13.22 -12.28
N GLY A 194 -23.83 14.25 -11.89
CA GLY A 194 -23.69 15.61 -12.41
C GLY A 194 -22.27 16.18 -12.25
N TYR A 195 -21.61 15.90 -11.12
CA TYR A 195 -20.22 16.35 -10.87
C TYR A 195 -19.23 15.69 -11.84
N VAL A 196 -19.38 14.39 -12.06
CA VAL A 196 -18.52 13.59 -12.96
C VAL A 196 -18.74 13.95 -14.43
N SER A 197 -20.00 14.14 -14.82
CA SER A 197 -20.37 14.37 -16.22
C SER A 197 -20.30 15.83 -16.65
N GLY A 198 -20.27 16.78 -15.70
CA GLY A 198 -20.42 18.21 -15.98
C GLY A 198 -21.84 18.57 -16.48
N ALA A 199 -22.82 17.69 -16.24
CA ALA A 199 -24.20 17.93 -16.66
C ALA A 199 -24.85 19.02 -15.78
N PRO A 200 -25.72 19.87 -16.36
CA PRO A 200 -26.45 20.86 -15.57
C PRO A 200 -27.30 20.19 -14.49
N ALA A 201 -27.36 20.80 -13.30
CA ALA A 201 -27.99 20.23 -12.12
C ALA A 201 -29.49 19.87 -12.30
N SER A 202 -30.14 20.45 -13.31
CA SER A 202 -31.54 20.20 -13.68
C SER A 202 -31.76 18.92 -14.50
N SER A 203 -30.73 18.21 -14.95
CA SER A 203 -30.91 17.00 -15.76
C SER A 203 -31.26 15.78 -14.90
N ALA A 204 -32.14 14.90 -15.38
CA ALA A 204 -32.47 13.64 -14.68
C ALA A 204 -31.23 12.77 -14.40
N SER A 205 -30.19 12.85 -15.23
CA SER A 205 -28.90 12.19 -14.99
C SER A 205 -28.11 12.77 -13.81
N ALA A 206 -28.38 14.02 -13.39
CA ALA A 206 -27.69 14.64 -12.25
C ALA A 206 -28.15 14.05 -10.91
N GLN A 207 -29.36 13.50 -10.85
CA GLN A 207 -29.91 12.78 -9.69
C GLN A 207 -29.33 11.37 -9.51
N GLN A 208 -28.69 10.81 -10.55
CA GLN A 208 -28.04 9.51 -10.46
C GLN A 208 -26.78 9.61 -9.59
N ARG A 209 -26.54 8.62 -8.73
CA ARG A 209 -25.29 8.49 -7.96
C ARG A 209 -24.35 7.51 -8.65
N HIS A 210 -23.08 7.88 -8.71
CA HIS A 210 -21.98 7.04 -9.16
C HIS A 210 -21.12 6.71 -7.95
N GLN A 211 -20.93 5.42 -7.70
CA GLN A 211 -20.11 4.97 -6.59
C GLN A 211 -18.67 4.78 -7.04
N VAL A 212 -17.75 5.28 -6.24
CA VAL A 212 -16.31 5.09 -6.41
C VAL A 212 -15.80 4.28 -5.22
N LEU A 213 -15.27 3.09 -5.49
CA LEU A 213 -14.56 2.31 -4.48
C LEU A 213 -13.11 2.79 -4.37
N VAL A 214 -12.57 2.77 -3.16
CA VAL A 214 -11.16 3.08 -2.90
C VAL A 214 -10.47 1.82 -2.38
N THR A 215 -9.42 1.41 -3.08
CA THR A 215 -8.59 0.25 -2.70
C THR A 215 -7.19 0.70 -2.29
N VAL A 216 -6.58 -0.08 -1.40
CA VAL A 216 -5.22 0.11 -0.95
C VAL A 216 -4.49 -1.21 -1.11
N GLY A 217 -3.39 -1.18 -1.85
CA GLY A 217 -2.54 -2.35 -2.02
C GLY A 217 -1.28 -1.96 -2.75
N HIS A 218 -0.14 -2.34 -2.20
CA HIS A 218 1.15 -1.99 -2.76
C HIS A 218 1.68 -3.07 -3.69
N ALA A 219 2.29 -2.62 -4.79
CA ALA A 219 3.06 -3.51 -5.66
C ALA A 219 4.29 -4.06 -4.91
N SER A 220 4.83 -5.17 -5.41
CA SER A 220 6.06 -5.78 -4.90
C SER A 220 6.85 -6.32 -6.09
N THR A 221 7.99 -6.95 -5.84
CA THR A 221 8.77 -7.63 -6.89
C THR A 221 8.24 -9.03 -7.17
N GLN A 222 8.68 -9.62 -8.28
CA GLN A 222 8.47 -11.04 -8.57
C GLN A 222 9.77 -11.79 -8.27
N PHE A 223 9.83 -12.46 -7.13
CA PHE A 223 11.03 -13.11 -6.64
C PHE A 223 11.60 -14.14 -7.65
N GLU A 224 10.75 -14.93 -8.28
CA GLU A 224 11.15 -16.00 -9.21
C GLU A 224 11.91 -15.47 -10.42
N LEU A 225 11.52 -14.29 -10.93
CA LEU A 225 12.21 -13.64 -12.04
C LEU A 225 13.60 -13.15 -11.63
N ILE A 226 13.70 -12.55 -10.43
CA ILE A 226 14.99 -12.10 -9.89
C ILE A 226 15.90 -13.31 -9.64
N ALA A 227 15.38 -14.36 -9.01
CA ALA A 227 16.12 -15.59 -8.75
C ALA A 227 16.61 -16.26 -10.05
N ALA A 228 15.81 -16.22 -11.13
CA ALA A 228 16.24 -16.70 -12.44
C ALA A 228 17.38 -15.84 -13.02
N GLN A 229 17.29 -14.50 -12.94
CA GLN A 229 18.35 -13.60 -13.40
C GLN A 229 19.66 -13.75 -12.60
N MET A 230 19.55 -14.00 -11.29
CA MET A 230 20.71 -14.24 -10.41
C MET A 230 21.51 -15.48 -10.80
N ARG A 231 20.89 -16.44 -11.49
CA ARG A 231 21.56 -17.64 -12.02
C ARG A 231 22.20 -17.43 -13.40
N SER A 232 22.04 -16.26 -14.01
CA SER A 232 22.63 -15.99 -15.33
C SER A 232 24.16 -15.96 -15.25
N PRO A 233 24.88 -16.46 -16.28
CA PRO A 233 26.34 -16.43 -16.30
C PRO A 233 26.92 -15.02 -16.17
N GLU A 234 26.22 -14.02 -16.72
CA GLU A 234 26.65 -12.62 -16.71
C GLU A 234 26.59 -12.01 -15.30
N VAL A 235 25.51 -12.24 -14.56
CA VAL A 235 25.40 -11.82 -13.16
C VAL A 235 26.46 -12.50 -12.29
N LEU A 236 26.66 -13.82 -12.47
CA LEU A 236 27.66 -14.57 -11.71
C LEU A 236 29.10 -14.10 -12.00
N ARG A 237 29.42 -13.81 -13.28
CA ARG A 237 30.69 -13.21 -13.69
C ARG A 237 30.89 -11.86 -12.99
N ARG A 238 29.88 -11.00 -13.01
CA ARG A 238 29.95 -9.67 -12.40
C ARG A 238 30.08 -9.71 -10.88
N ILE A 239 29.40 -10.65 -10.23
CA ILE A 239 29.56 -10.90 -8.79
C ILE A 239 31.01 -11.24 -8.45
N LYS A 240 31.65 -12.10 -9.25
CA LYS A 240 33.06 -12.47 -9.03
C LYS A 240 33.98 -11.25 -9.13
N GLU A 241 33.82 -10.43 -10.16
CA GLU A 241 34.60 -9.21 -10.34
C GLU A 241 34.45 -8.22 -9.18
N LEU A 242 33.21 -8.02 -8.71
CA LEU A 242 32.95 -7.10 -7.59
C LEU A 242 33.51 -7.64 -6.27
N LYS A 243 33.45 -8.95 -6.03
CA LYS A 243 34.06 -9.59 -4.85
C LYS A 243 35.59 -9.45 -4.86
N GLU A 244 36.23 -9.62 -6.02
CA GLU A 244 37.67 -9.42 -6.17
C GLU A 244 38.05 -7.95 -5.97
N LYS A 245 37.30 -7.02 -6.59
CA LYS A 245 37.53 -5.58 -6.49
C LYS A 245 37.42 -5.04 -5.06
N PHE A 246 36.48 -5.55 -4.28
CA PHE A 246 36.19 -5.10 -2.92
C PHE A 246 36.60 -6.12 -1.85
N ALA A 247 37.57 -6.98 -2.16
CA ALA A 247 38.04 -8.01 -1.25
C ALA A 247 38.46 -7.42 0.11
N GLY A 248 37.98 -8.04 1.20
CA GLY A 248 38.27 -7.62 2.57
C GLY A 248 37.54 -6.34 3.02
N LYS A 249 36.63 -5.79 2.21
CA LYS A 249 35.83 -4.61 2.56
C LYS A 249 34.36 -4.97 2.77
N THR A 250 33.71 -4.24 3.67
CA THR A 250 32.25 -4.23 3.82
C THR A 250 31.64 -3.30 2.78
N ILE A 251 30.67 -3.80 2.02
CA ILE A 251 30.06 -3.09 0.90
C ILE A 251 28.66 -2.61 1.30
N ILE A 252 28.47 -1.30 1.33
CA ILE A 252 27.16 -0.66 1.42
C ILE A 252 26.77 -0.25 0.00
N CYS A 253 25.58 -0.62 -0.46
CA CYS A 253 25.05 -0.12 -1.73
C CYS A 253 23.90 0.86 -1.53
N GLY A 254 23.84 1.84 -2.42
CA GLY A 254 22.67 2.69 -2.63
C GLY A 254 22.19 2.49 -4.05
N VAL A 255 20.90 2.24 -4.24
CA VAL A 255 20.29 2.13 -5.57
C VAL A 255 19.10 3.07 -5.60
N ASP A 256 19.26 4.19 -6.27
CA ASP A 256 18.32 5.30 -6.19
C ASP A 256 18.10 5.91 -7.57
N ARG A 257 16.91 6.46 -7.81
CA ARG A 257 16.67 7.27 -9.01
C ARG A 257 17.51 8.54 -8.94
N LEU A 258 18.08 9.01 -10.05
CA LEU A 258 18.79 10.29 -10.06
C LEU A 258 17.78 11.45 -9.95
N GLY A 259 17.52 11.90 -8.72
CA GLY A 259 16.58 12.97 -8.42
C GLY A 259 16.83 13.59 -7.04
N ARG A 260 16.24 14.77 -6.80
CA ARG A 260 16.41 15.51 -5.54
C ARG A 260 15.83 14.76 -4.34
N LEU A 261 14.67 14.14 -4.52
CA LEU A 261 13.95 13.44 -3.45
C LEU A 261 14.59 12.10 -3.06
N SER A 262 15.50 11.59 -3.87
CA SER A 262 16.22 10.34 -3.58
C SER A 262 17.27 10.47 -2.47
N GLY A 263 17.55 11.68 -2.00
CA GLY A 263 18.41 11.90 -0.83
C GLY A 263 19.89 11.50 -1.01
N ILE A 264 20.38 11.24 -2.23
CA ILE A 264 21.76 10.77 -2.49
C ILE A 264 22.80 11.74 -1.90
N LEU A 265 22.63 13.06 -2.07
CA LEU A 265 23.54 14.04 -1.49
C LEU A 265 23.60 13.96 0.04
N LEU A 266 22.46 13.74 0.69
CA LEU A 266 22.38 13.61 2.14
C LEU A 266 23.03 12.30 2.60
N LYS A 267 22.83 11.22 1.84
CA LYS A 267 23.51 9.93 2.04
C LYS A 267 25.03 10.08 2.05
N LEU A 268 25.60 10.73 1.03
CA LEU A 268 27.05 10.93 0.91
C LEU A 268 27.60 11.83 2.03
N ARG A 269 26.88 12.91 2.39
CA ARG A 269 27.27 13.79 3.50
C ARG A 269 27.29 13.04 4.84
N THR A 270 26.26 12.24 5.08
CA THR A 270 26.15 11.41 6.28
C THR A 270 27.26 10.37 6.30
N PHE A 271 27.51 9.69 5.17
CA PHE A 271 28.59 8.71 5.06
C PHE A 271 29.98 9.33 5.29
N ARG A 272 30.21 10.56 4.80
CA ARG A 272 31.43 11.32 5.11
C ARG A 272 31.57 11.55 6.62
N GLN A 273 30.49 11.92 7.30
CA GLN A 273 30.50 12.15 8.73
C GLN A 273 30.70 10.84 9.51
N PHE A 274 30.15 9.72 9.04
CA PHE A 274 30.37 8.38 9.59
C PHE A 274 31.85 8.02 9.61
N LEU A 275 32.57 8.23 8.51
CA LEU A 275 34.01 7.99 8.44
C LEU A 275 34.85 8.94 9.31
N LYS A 276 34.31 10.10 9.69
CA LYS A 276 34.95 11.03 10.65
C LYS A 276 34.75 10.57 12.09
N VAL A 277 33.51 10.25 12.46
CA VAL A 277 33.12 9.88 13.83
C VAL A 277 33.62 8.49 14.20
N TYR A 278 33.66 7.57 13.23
CA TYR A 278 34.12 6.19 13.42
C TYR A 278 35.35 5.88 12.53
N PRO A 279 36.56 6.33 12.91
CA PRO A 279 37.78 6.07 12.13
C PRO A 279 38.10 4.59 11.94
N SER A 280 37.58 3.71 12.80
CA SER A 280 37.76 2.25 12.73
C SER A 280 37.26 1.61 11.43
N TYR A 281 36.31 2.27 10.73
CA TYR A 281 35.75 1.84 9.45
C TYR A 281 36.50 2.38 8.22
N ARG A 282 37.47 3.28 8.41
CA ARG A 282 38.31 3.77 7.29
C ARG A 282 39.08 2.61 6.69
N ASN A 283 39.21 2.64 5.36
CA ASN A 283 39.73 1.55 4.51
C ASN A 283 38.99 0.20 4.59
N LYS A 284 37.99 0.03 5.47
CA LYS A 284 37.22 -1.21 5.63
C LYS A 284 35.84 -1.16 5.00
N VAL A 285 35.21 0.01 4.90
CA VAL A 285 33.84 0.15 4.36
C VAL A 285 33.86 0.91 3.04
N VAL A 286 33.06 0.48 2.07
CA VAL A 286 32.84 1.21 0.81
C VAL A 286 31.36 1.42 0.55
N LEU A 287 31.01 2.57 -0.01
CA LEU A 287 29.69 2.90 -0.51
C LEU A 287 29.69 2.83 -2.04
N VAL A 288 28.93 1.89 -2.60
CA VAL A 288 28.69 1.77 -4.05
C VAL A 288 27.32 2.37 -4.35
N GLN A 289 27.30 3.58 -4.89
CA GLN A 289 26.09 4.33 -5.19
C GLN A 289 25.74 4.23 -6.67
N LEU A 290 24.64 3.55 -6.98
CA LEU A 290 24.04 3.43 -8.30
C LEU A 290 22.91 4.45 -8.42
N ALA A 291 23.12 5.50 -9.22
CA ALA A 291 22.11 6.50 -9.55
C ALA A 291 21.49 6.20 -10.92
N VAL A 292 20.38 5.45 -10.89
CA VAL A 292 19.67 5.02 -12.09
C VAL A 292 18.97 6.22 -12.71
N SER A 293 19.24 6.47 -14.00
CA SER A 293 18.58 7.56 -14.71
C SER A 293 18.12 7.11 -16.08
N ARG A 294 17.00 6.35 -16.11
CA ARG A 294 16.37 5.91 -17.34
C ARG A 294 15.91 7.12 -18.16
N THR A 295 16.48 7.26 -19.35
CA THR A 295 16.26 8.36 -20.30
C THR A 295 14.79 8.63 -20.64
N THR A 296 13.91 7.62 -20.47
CA THR A 296 12.49 7.69 -20.82
C THR A 296 11.53 7.92 -19.62
N THR A 297 11.99 7.87 -18.37
CA THR A 297 11.10 7.77 -17.19
C THR A 297 11.45 8.69 -16.01
N THR A 298 12.41 9.60 -16.15
CA THR A 298 12.88 10.43 -15.02
C THR A 298 12.29 11.83 -15.04
N HIS A 299 11.75 12.25 -13.89
CA HIS A 299 10.89 13.43 -13.72
C HIS A 299 11.64 14.74 -13.46
N THR A 300 12.89 14.83 -13.93
CA THR A 300 13.76 15.98 -13.70
C THR A 300 14.35 16.38 -15.03
N SER A 301 14.33 17.68 -15.34
CA SER A 301 14.88 18.18 -16.61
C SER A 301 16.31 17.64 -16.82
N PRO A 302 16.70 17.30 -18.07
CA PRO A 302 18.01 16.74 -18.36
C PRO A 302 19.16 17.59 -17.77
N GLU A 303 19.03 18.92 -17.81
CA GLU A 303 19.99 19.87 -17.24
C GLU A 303 20.12 19.77 -15.72
N ASN A 304 18.99 19.66 -15.02
CA ASN A 304 18.97 19.50 -13.57
C ASN A 304 19.57 18.14 -13.16
N ARG A 305 19.34 17.08 -13.95
CA ARG A 305 19.96 15.76 -13.73
C ARG A 305 21.47 15.82 -13.91
N ILE A 306 21.95 16.43 -15.00
CA ILE A 306 23.38 16.60 -15.25
C ILE A 306 24.03 17.40 -14.13
N THR A 307 23.39 18.50 -13.71
CA THR A 307 23.87 19.34 -12.62
C THR A 307 23.90 18.58 -11.30
N LEU A 308 22.85 17.82 -10.98
CA LEU A 308 22.78 17.01 -9.77
C LEU A 308 23.84 15.89 -9.79
N ALA A 309 23.99 15.17 -10.90
CA ALA A 309 25.01 14.13 -11.05
C ALA A 309 26.43 14.70 -10.90
N LYS A 310 26.71 15.87 -11.50
CA LYS A 310 27.99 16.59 -11.31
C LYS A 310 28.24 16.93 -9.84
N ARG A 311 27.23 17.43 -9.13
CA ARG A 311 27.34 17.75 -7.69
C ARG A 311 27.58 16.50 -6.83
N ILE A 312 26.88 15.40 -7.11
CA ILE A 312 27.07 14.13 -6.40
C ILE A 312 28.48 13.57 -6.68
N SER A 313 28.91 13.57 -7.93
CA SER A 313 30.24 13.12 -8.35
C SER A 313 31.35 13.95 -7.70
N ALA A 314 31.21 15.27 -7.66
CA ALA A 314 32.15 16.16 -6.99
C ALA A 314 32.26 15.86 -5.49
N LEU A 315 31.13 15.63 -4.81
CA LEU A 315 31.13 15.26 -3.39
C LEU A 315 31.75 13.87 -3.14
N ALA A 316 31.47 12.89 -4.00
CA ALA A 316 32.10 11.58 -3.92
C ALA A 316 33.62 11.67 -4.08
N LYS A 317 34.09 12.50 -5.03
CA LYS A 317 35.50 12.79 -5.23
C LYS A 317 36.12 13.46 -3.99
N GLU A 318 35.48 14.48 -3.44
CA GLU A 318 35.96 15.17 -2.23
C GLU A 318 36.13 14.21 -1.04
N ILE A 319 35.19 13.28 -0.84
CA ILE A 319 35.28 12.25 0.20
C ILE A 319 36.48 11.34 -0.07
N ASN A 320 36.65 10.90 -1.32
CA ASN A 320 37.73 10.00 -1.69
C ASN A 320 39.12 10.65 -1.57
N ASP A 321 39.25 11.90 -2.01
CA ASP A 321 40.50 12.66 -1.95
C ASP A 321 40.91 12.91 -0.48
N SER A 322 39.94 13.07 0.43
CA SER A 322 40.22 13.36 1.84
C SER A 322 40.36 12.14 2.74
N MET A 323 39.74 11.01 2.41
CA MET A 323 39.65 9.84 3.32
C MET A 323 40.06 8.51 2.67
N GLY A 324 40.42 8.49 1.39
CA GLY A 324 40.70 7.28 0.62
C GLY A 324 39.48 6.76 -0.15
N PRO A 325 39.63 5.73 -0.99
CA PRO A 325 38.62 5.29 -1.95
C PRO A 325 37.45 4.58 -1.26
N HIS A 326 36.49 5.38 -0.81
CA HIS A 326 35.36 5.00 0.01
C HIS A 326 34.02 5.09 -0.73
N VAL A 327 33.89 5.94 -1.74
CA VAL A 327 32.65 6.17 -2.47
C VAL A 327 32.85 5.89 -3.95
N TYR A 328 32.10 4.93 -4.49
CA TYR A 328 32.06 4.60 -5.91
C TYR A 328 30.71 4.99 -6.48
N PHE A 329 30.69 6.04 -7.30
CA PHE A 329 29.46 6.60 -7.84
C PHE A 329 29.32 6.25 -9.33
N TYR A 330 28.19 5.65 -9.67
CA TYR A 330 27.82 5.30 -11.04
C TYR A 330 26.48 5.95 -11.36
N ALA A 331 26.39 6.70 -12.46
CA ALA A 331 25.16 7.37 -12.87
C ALA A 331 24.89 7.14 -14.35
N GLY A 332 23.62 6.87 -14.69
CA GLY A 332 23.19 6.66 -16.06
C GLY A 332 22.18 5.52 -16.20
N ASP A 333 22.13 4.95 -17.40
CA ASP A 333 21.45 3.69 -17.65
C ASP A 333 22.33 2.56 -17.09
N ILE A 334 21.87 2.00 -15.97
CA ILE A 334 22.57 0.92 -15.27
C ILE A 334 21.87 -0.38 -15.64
N GLU A 335 22.63 -1.30 -16.21
CA GLU A 335 22.14 -2.61 -16.63
C GLU A 335 21.63 -3.42 -15.44
N THR A 336 20.68 -4.31 -15.71
CA THR A 336 20.02 -5.09 -14.65
C THR A 336 21.03 -6.01 -13.98
N GLU A 337 21.97 -6.55 -14.74
CA GLU A 337 23.01 -7.47 -14.32
C GLU A 337 23.99 -6.79 -13.35
N ASP A 338 24.45 -5.58 -13.69
CA ASP A 338 25.31 -4.75 -12.83
C ASP A 338 24.62 -4.43 -11.50
N ARG A 339 23.35 -4.06 -11.58
CA ARG A 339 22.54 -3.69 -10.41
C ARG A 339 22.31 -4.88 -9.48
N LEU A 340 21.89 -6.02 -10.02
CA LEU A 340 21.65 -7.23 -9.25
C LEU A 340 22.95 -7.80 -8.67
N ALA A 341 24.04 -7.81 -9.45
CA ALA A 341 25.34 -8.24 -8.96
C ALA A 341 25.84 -7.36 -7.81
N THR A 342 25.69 -6.03 -7.94
CA THR A 342 26.03 -5.07 -6.87
C THR A 342 25.20 -5.33 -5.62
N MET A 343 23.89 -5.47 -5.74
CA MET A 343 23.01 -5.80 -4.61
C MET A 343 23.41 -7.12 -3.95
N ALA A 344 23.73 -8.15 -4.74
CA ALA A 344 24.06 -9.48 -4.25
C ALA A 344 25.37 -9.53 -3.46
N VAL A 345 26.40 -8.76 -3.85
CA VAL A 345 27.67 -8.71 -3.11
C VAL A 345 27.62 -7.77 -1.89
N SER A 346 26.63 -6.89 -1.81
CA SER A 346 26.56 -5.87 -0.77
C SER A 346 26.07 -6.40 0.57
N ASP A 347 26.77 -6.05 1.65
CA ASP A 347 26.43 -6.39 3.03
C ASP A 347 25.24 -5.60 3.57
N MET A 348 24.99 -4.44 2.98
CA MET A 348 23.89 -3.54 3.35
C MET A 348 23.37 -2.75 2.15
N LEU A 349 22.06 -2.63 2.04
CA LEU A 349 21.40 -1.60 1.25
C LEU A 349 21.03 -0.41 2.14
N LEU A 350 21.38 0.80 1.68
CA LEU A 350 21.06 2.06 2.35
C LEU A 350 20.13 2.90 1.48
N ASP A 351 18.86 3.00 1.89
CA ASP A 351 17.84 3.90 1.31
C ASP A 351 17.65 5.12 2.23
N THR A 352 17.92 6.31 1.70
CA THR A 352 17.75 7.61 2.40
C THR A 352 16.82 8.54 1.62
N SER A 353 15.84 7.97 0.91
CA SER A 353 14.85 8.73 0.16
C SER A 353 14.12 9.72 1.07
N LEU A 354 14.07 10.99 0.67
CA LEU A 354 13.39 12.05 1.42
C LEU A 354 11.87 11.97 1.25
N LYS A 355 11.42 11.42 0.13
CA LYS A 355 10.04 11.09 -0.19
C LYS A 355 10.05 10.09 -1.35
N ASP A 356 9.43 8.92 -1.17
CA ASP A 356 9.17 7.99 -2.28
C ASP A 356 7.84 7.26 -2.03
N GLY A 357 7.09 7.01 -3.10
CA GLY A 357 5.82 6.28 -3.05
C GLY A 357 6.06 4.84 -2.62
N LEU A 358 6.76 4.09 -3.47
CA LEU A 358 7.22 2.75 -3.16
C LEU A 358 8.60 2.56 -3.79
N ASN A 359 9.62 2.38 -2.95
CA ASN A 359 10.95 2.03 -3.41
C ASN A 359 11.08 0.50 -3.53
N LEU A 360 11.34 0.01 -4.74
CA LEU A 360 11.50 -1.42 -5.02
C LEU A 360 12.92 -1.94 -4.74
N ALA A 361 13.93 -1.07 -4.63
CA ALA A 361 15.31 -1.50 -4.43
C ALA A 361 15.53 -2.38 -3.18
N PRO A 362 14.89 -2.12 -2.02
CA PRO A 362 14.93 -3.02 -0.88
C PRO A 362 14.38 -4.43 -1.15
N PHE A 363 13.28 -4.54 -1.90
CA PHE A 363 12.68 -5.82 -2.26
C PHE A 363 13.60 -6.60 -3.21
N GLU A 364 14.20 -5.92 -4.19
CA GLU A 364 15.16 -6.52 -5.12
C GLU A 364 16.44 -6.96 -4.42
N TYR A 365 16.96 -6.15 -3.49
CA TYR A 365 18.14 -6.50 -2.71
C TYR A 365 17.92 -7.76 -1.86
N LEU A 366 16.81 -7.81 -1.12
CA LEU A 366 16.44 -9.00 -0.34
C LEU A 366 16.29 -10.22 -1.24
N SER A 367 15.63 -10.07 -2.40
CA SER A 367 15.46 -11.13 -3.39
C SER A 367 16.80 -11.65 -3.90
N ALA A 368 17.71 -10.76 -4.28
CA ALA A 368 19.03 -11.11 -4.81
C ALA A 368 19.89 -11.82 -3.75
N ARG A 369 19.90 -11.32 -2.51
CA ARG A 369 20.62 -11.93 -1.39
C ARG A 369 20.06 -13.30 -1.04
N TYR A 370 18.74 -13.45 -1.01
CA TYR A 370 18.12 -14.74 -0.74
C TYR A 370 18.38 -15.75 -1.85
N ALA A 371 18.26 -15.33 -3.12
CA ALA A 371 18.57 -16.19 -4.26
C ALA A 371 20.01 -16.73 -4.23
N MET A 372 20.98 -15.92 -3.77
CA MET A 372 22.37 -16.37 -3.58
C MET A 372 22.54 -17.41 -2.47
N SER A 373 21.63 -17.44 -1.49
CA SER A 373 21.68 -18.37 -0.36
C SER A 373 21.01 -19.72 -0.64
N LEU A 374 20.21 -19.81 -1.71
CA LEU A 374 19.57 -21.06 -2.11
C LEU A 374 20.60 -21.99 -2.79
N SER A 375 20.62 -23.26 -2.40
CA SER A 375 21.35 -24.26 -3.20
C SER A 375 20.64 -24.51 -4.54
N VAL A 376 21.38 -24.97 -5.55
CA VAL A 376 20.87 -25.19 -6.92
C VAL A 376 19.62 -26.10 -6.95
N ASP A 377 19.52 -27.05 -6.01
CA ASP A 377 18.43 -28.03 -5.92
C ASP A 377 17.34 -27.68 -4.88
N GLN A 378 17.40 -26.53 -4.23
CA GLN A 378 16.39 -26.13 -3.22
C GLN A 378 15.18 -25.47 -3.87
N ASP A 379 13.99 -25.95 -3.50
CA ASP A 379 12.72 -25.37 -3.90
C ASP A 379 12.60 -23.90 -3.39
N PRO A 380 12.44 -22.91 -4.27
CA PRO A 380 12.26 -21.51 -3.89
C PRO A 380 11.03 -21.25 -3.00
N SER A 381 10.07 -22.19 -2.95
CA SER A 381 8.86 -22.12 -2.14
C SER A 381 9.04 -22.58 -0.68
N ALA A 382 10.21 -23.15 -0.33
CA ALA A 382 10.51 -23.56 1.03
C ALA A 382 10.53 -22.37 2.00
N SER A 383 10.07 -22.59 3.25
CA SER A 383 10.03 -21.52 4.27
C SER A 383 11.42 -20.94 4.50
N PRO A 384 11.62 -19.60 4.35
CA PRO A 384 12.93 -18.97 4.47
C PRO A 384 13.61 -19.21 5.83
N ARG A 385 12.84 -19.50 6.89
CA ARG A 385 13.39 -19.83 8.21
C ARG A 385 14.22 -21.12 8.22
N TYR A 386 13.92 -22.08 7.34
CA TYR A 386 14.63 -23.35 7.27
C TYR A 386 15.97 -23.23 6.52
N VAL A 387 16.01 -22.40 5.47
CA VAL A 387 17.22 -22.16 4.64
C VAL A 387 18.29 -21.37 5.42
N LEU A 388 17.88 -20.45 6.29
CA LEU A 388 18.78 -19.50 6.95
C LEU A 388 19.49 -20.06 8.20
N GLY A 389 19.12 -21.25 8.68
CA GLY A 389 19.73 -21.87 9.86
C GLY A 389 21.20 -22.29 9.70
N HIS A 390 21.70 -22.39 8.46
CA HIS A 390 23.03 -22.95 8.16
C HIS A 390 24.01 -21.97 7.49
N GLN A 391 23.59 -20.75 7.12
CA GLN A 391 24.44 -19.81 6.37
C GLN A 391 24.28 -18.36 6.87
N GLY A 392 24.96 -18.02 7.96
CA GLY A 392 25.01 -16.63 8.48
C GLY A 392 25.69 -15.61 7.54
N ALA A 393 26.46 -16.07 6.54
CA ALA A 393 27.31 -15.23 5.69
C ALA A 393 26.59 -14.53 4.50
N LEU A 394 25.36 -14.93 4.15
CA LEU A 394 24.63 -14.39 2.99
C LEU A 394 23.44 -13.49 3.38
N LEU A 395 23.26 -13.22 4.66
CA LEU A 395 22.21 -12.35 5.17
C LEU A 395 22.53 -10.89 4.80
N GLY A 396 21.58 -10.22 4.16
CA GLY A 396 21.70 -8.80 3.80
C GLY A 396 21.07 -7.89 4.84
N ARG A 397 21.60 -6.68 5.00
CA ARG A 397 21.02 -5.64 5.86
C ARG A 397 20.26 -4.64 5.01
N VAL A 398 19.13 -4.15 5.51
CA VAL A 398 18.36 -3.09 4.86
C VAL A 398 18.16 -1.97 5.85
N VAL A 399 18.74 -0.80 5.54
CA VAL A 399 18.45 0.47 6.22
C VAL A 399 17.57 1.29 5.29
N CYS A 400 16.36 1.61 5.74
CA CYS A 400 15.35 2.32 4.95
C CYS A 400 14.94 3.64 5.59
N SER A 401 14.72 4.64 4.75
CA SER A 401 14.08 5.89 5.15
C SER A 401 12.65 5.63 5.62
N GLU A 402 12.24 6.25 6.72
CA GLU A 402 10.84 6.27 7.17
C GLU A 402 9.90 6.99 6.19
N PHE A 403 10.45 7.78 5.27
CA PHE A 403 9.71 8.47 4.20
C PHE A 403 9.61 7.66 2.91
N SER A 404 10.16 6.44 2.88
CA SER A 404 10.04 5.49 1.79
C SER A 404 8.92 4.51 2.08
N GLY A 405 7.99 4.31 1.14
CA GLY A 405 6.85 3.43 1.37
C GLY A 405 7.21 1.98 1.72
N CYS A 406 8.38 1.49 1.29
CA CYS A 406 8.88 0.16 1.65
C CYS A 406 9.02 -0.03 3.17
N SER A 407 9.26 1.05 3.93
CA SER A 407 9.41 1.03 5.39
C SER A 407 8.12 0.73 6.15
N GLN A 408 6.96 0.89 5.49
CA GLN A 408 5.66 0.50 6.05
C GLN A 408 5.43 -1.01 5.99
N VAL A 409 6.20 -1.70 5.13
CA VAL A 409 5.98 -3.11 4.78
C VAL A 409 7.11 -4.00 5.30
N LEU A 410 8.36 -3.57 5.12
CA LEU A 410 9.56 -4.30 5.53
C LEU A 410 9.84 -4.06 7.02
N THR A 411 9.23 -4.86 7.88
CA THR A 411 9.30 -4.73 9.34
C THR A 411 10.58 -5.29 9.97
N GLY A 412 11.41 -6.00 9.21
CA GLY A 412 12.76 -6.42 9.58
C GLY A 412 13.81 -5.32 9.36
N SER A 413 13.56 -4.44 8.38
CA SER A 413 14.43 -3.31 8.03
C SER A 413 14.64 -2.32 9.17
N LEU A 414 15.81 -1.69 9.19
CA LEU A 414 16.16 -0.64 10.14
C LEU A 414 15.69 0.70 9.58
N ARG A 415 14.80 1.37 10.30
CA ARG A 415 14.19 2.63 9.84
C ARG A 415 14.99 3.81 10.34
N VAL A 416 15.26 4.75 9.45
CA VAL A 416 15.96 6.00 9.77
C VAL A 416 15.19 7.20 9.25
N ASN A 417 15.27 8.30 9.99
CA ASN A 417 14.95 9.61 9.45
C ASN A 417 16.21 10.14 8.74
N PRO A 418 16.25 10.25 7.40
CA PRO A 418 17.43 10.71 6.68
C PRO A 418 17.86 12.13 7.05
N TRP A 419 16.98 12.98 7.60
CA TRP A 419 17.29 14.33 8.05
C TRP A 419 18.05 14.35 9.38
N ASP A 420 17.84 13.34 10.22
CA ASP A 420 18.56 13.17 11.48
C ASP A 420 19.89 12.47 11.21
N THR A 421 20.88 13.27 10.82
CA THR A 421 22.19 12.75 10.40
C THR A 421 22.82 11.93 11.52
N GLU A 422 22.77 12.38 12.78
CA GLU A 422 23.37 11.65 13.92
C GLU A 422 22.74 10.28 14.13
N LYS A 423 21.41 10.17 14.08
CA LYS A 423 20.76 8.85 14.18
C LYS A 423 21.11 7.94 13.01
N VAL A 424 21.25 8.48 11.79
CA VAL A 424 21.71 7.66 10.66
C VAL A 424 23.13 7.15 10.89
N LEU A 425 24.03 7.97 11.44
CA LEU A 425 25.41 7.54 11.78
C LEU A 425 25.40 6.38 12.78
N ASN A 426 24.68 6.55 13.89
CA ASN A 426 24.57 5.53 14.93
C ASN A 426 23.95 4.24 14.36
N MET A 427 22.97 4.38 13.46
CA MET A 427 22.34 3.23 12.83
C MET A 427 23.25 2.51 11.84
N LEU A 428 24.15 3.21 11.15
CA LEU A 428 25.18 2.55 10.34
C LEU A 428 26.13 1.73 11.22
N ASP A 429 26.55 2.24 12.37
CA ASP A 429 27.40 1.51 13.33
C ASP A 429 26.67 0.31 13.95
N GLU A 430 25.46 0.51 14.46
CA GLU A 430 24.60 -0.53 15.05
C GLU A 430 24.32 -1.64 14.04
N SER A 431 23.93 -1.28 12.81
CA SER A 431 23.62 -2.25 11.77
C SER A 431 24.82 -3.10 11.35
N LEU A 432 26.03 -2.52 11.34
CA LEU A 432 27.26 -3.24 11.03
C LEU A 432 27.70 -4.17 12.17
N THR A 433 27.31 -3.88 13.41
CA THR A 433 27.64 -4.65 14.61
C THR A 433 26.53 -5.62 15.06
N LEU A 434 25.39 -5.64 14.35
CA LEU A 434 24.24 -6.50 14.65
C LEU A 434 24.63 -7.98 14.81
N PRO A 435 24.17 -8.65 15.89
CA PRO A 435 24.35 -10.09 16.06
C PRO A 435 23.74 -10.89 14.91
N THR A 436 24.44 -11.93 14.45
CA THR A 436 24.01 -12.79 13.33
C THR A 436 22.61 -13.37 13.52
N GLN A 437 22.23 -13.73 14.75
CA GLN A 437 20.90 -14.27 15.07
C GLN A 437 19.80 -13.23 14.84
N GLU A 438 20.01 -11.99 15.27
CA GLU A 438 19.05 -10.91 15.05
C GLU A 438 18.95 -10.58 13.56
N LEU A 439 20.08 -10.49 12.87
CA LEU A 439 20.12 -10.26 11.43
C LEU A 439 19.36 -11.35 10.66
N ALA A 440 19.55 -12.62 11.03
CA ALA A 440 18.84 -13.74 10.41
C ALA A 440 17.33 -13.62 10.65
N SER A 441 16.91 -13.29 11.87
CA SER A 441 15.49 -13.11 12.19
C SER A 441 14.84 -11.95 11.42
N ARG A 442 15.56 -10.84 11.25
CA ARG A 442 15.08 -9.67 10.49
C ARG A 442 14.96 -9.99 9.02
N PHE A 443 16.02 -10.56 8.43
CA PHE A 443 16.04 -10.97 7.04
C PHE A 443 14.94 -11.99 6.73
N ALA A 444 14.78 -13.02 7.57
CA ALA A 444 13.75 -14.04 7.42
C ALA A 444 12.32 -13.46 7.39
N ARG A 445 12.07 -12.41 8.19
CA ARG A 445 10.77 -11.73 8.24
C ARG A 445 10.48 -11.02 6.93
N ASP A 446 11.42 -10.21 6.46
CA ASP A 446 11.23 -9.40 5.26
C ASP A 446 11.22 -10.27 4.00
N ILE A 447 12.07 -11.30 3.91
CA ILE A 447 12.06 -12.19 2.75
C ILE A 447 10.78 -13.03 2.69
N SER A 448 10.24 -13.48 3.84
CA SER A 448 8.94 -14.17 3.88
C SER A 448 7.83 -13.28 3.36
N TYR A 449 7.91 -11.96 3.61
CA TYR A 449 6.98 -11.00 3.05
C TYR A 449 7.17 -10.89 1.53
N VAL A 450 8.39 -10.65 1.06
CA VAL A 450 8.74 -10.45 -0.36
C VAL A 450 8.34 -11.65 -1.22
N THR A 451 8.57 -12.88 -0.75
CA THR A 451 8.22 -14.09 -1.51
C THR A 451 6.74 -14.43 -1.48
N SER A 452 6.03 -14.06 -0.41
CA SER A 452 4.58 -14.30 -0.33
C SER A 452 3.75 -13.22 -1.02
N HIS A 453 4.25 -11.98 -1.12
CA HIS A 453 3.53 -10.87 -1.74
C HIS A 453 4.17 -10.55 -3.09
N SER A 454 3.77 -11.30 -4.11
CA SER A 454 4.26 -11.11 -5.47
C SER A 454 3.50 -10.02 -6.24
N LEU A 455 4.14 -9.47 -7.27
CA LEU A 455 3.50 -8.54 -8.21
C LEU A 455 2.20 -9.11 -8.80
N LEU A 456 2.20 -10.40 -9.16
CA LEU A 456 1.03 -11.07 -9.71
C LEU A 456 -0.13 -11.12 -8.72
N ARG A 457 0.14 -11.44 -7.44
CA ARG A 457 -0.88 -11.47 -6.38
C ARG A 457 -1.50 -10.09 -6.16
N TRP A 458 -0.68 -9.04 -6.16
CA TRP A 458 -1.18 -7.66 -6.11
C TRP A 458 -2.10 -7.35 -7.30
N ALA A 459 -1.67 -7.67 -8.52
CA ALA A 459 -2.48 -7.42 -9.72
C ALA A 459 -3.81 -8.19 -9.70
N GLN A 460 -3.79 -9.45 -9.25
CA GLN A 460 -5.00 -10.26 -9.04
C GLN A 460 -5.95 -9.61 -8.02
N GLY A 461 -5.40 -9.05 -6.92
CA GLY A 461 -6.18 -8.30 -5.93
C GLY A 461 -6.94 -7.12 -6.55
N ILE A 462 -6.26 -6.30 -7.36
CA ILE A 462 -6.88 -5.17 -8.07
C ILE A 462 -7.94 -5.64 -9.07
N MET A 463 -7.68 -6.71 -9.81
CA MET A 463 -8.66 -7.28 -10.74
C MET A 463 -9.92 -7.79 -10.02
N ASN A 464 -9.76 -8.39 -8.85
CA ASN A 464 -10.87 -8.82 -8.00
C ASN A 464 -11.67 -7.61 -7.47
N ASP A 465 -11.00 -6.52 -7.09
CA ASP A 465 -11.67 -5.27 -6.70
C ASP A 465 -12.49 -4.69 -7.86
N LEU A 466 -11.96 -4.71 -9.08
CA LEU A 466 -12.68 -4.25 -10.27
C LEU A 466 -13.89 -5.14 -10.58
N ALA A 467 -13.74 -6.46 -10.45
CA ALA A 467 -14.86 -7.39 -10.60
C ALA A 467 -15.95 -7.13 -9.56
N ARG A 468 -15.59 -6.82 -8.31
CA ARG A 468 -16.52 -6.41 -7.26
C ARG A 468 -17.24 -5.10 -7.57
N CYS A 469 -16.55 -4.07 -8.09
CA CYS A 469 -17.18 -2.82 -8.53
C CYS A 469 -18.34 -3.11 -9.50
N ARG A 470 -18.11 -4.02 -10.44
CA ARG A 470 -19.11 -4.44 -11.42
C ARG A 470 -20.27 -5.19 -10.77
N ALA A 471 -19.99 -6.12 -9.86
CA ALA A 471 -21.02 -6.86 -9.13
C ALA A 471 -21.94 -5.92 -8.33
N HIS A 472 -21.36 -4.94 -7.63
CA HIS A 472 -22.13 -3.92 -6.89
C HIS A 472 -23.01 -3.07 -7.82
N TYR A 473 -22.49 -2.66 -8.98
CA TYR A 473 -23.28 -1.92 -9.96
C TYR A 473 -24.52 -2.71 -10.41
N VAL A 474 -24.36 -4.01 -10.72
CA VAL A 474 -25.47 -4.89 -11.12
C VAL A 474 -26.47 -5.06 -9.99
N SER A 475 -26.00 -5.34 -8.76
CA SER A 475 -26.87 -5.51 -7.58
C SER A 475 -27.76 -4.28 -7.33
N ARG A 476 -27.18 -3.07 -7.38
CA ARG A 476 -27.90 -1.82 -7.14
C ARG A 476 -28.91 -1.48 -8.24
N MET A 477 -28.67 -1.91 -9.47
CA MET A 477 -29.64 -1.80 -10.56
C MET A 477 -30.85 -2.73 -10.34
N SER A 478 -30.61 -3.92 -9.80
CA SER A 478 -31.67 -4.89 -9.50
C SER A 478 -32.45 -4.54 -8.24
N ASN A 479 -31.81 -3.94 -7.23
CA ASN A 479 -32.47 -3.49 -6.00
C ASN A 479 -31.85 -2.16 -5.49
N PRO A 480 -32.48 -1.00 -5.78
CA PRO A 480 -32.00 0.32 -5.36
C PRO A 480 -32.01 0.54 -3.83
N ASP A 481 -32.77 -0.26 -3.08
CA ASP A 481 -32.91 -0.19 -1.63
C ASP A 481 -32.02 -1.20 -0.88
N ALA A 482 -31.22 -2.02 -1.59
CA ALA A 482 -30.34 -3.01 -0.99
C ALA A 482 -29.26 -2.41 -0.06
N ASP A 483 -28.92 -1.13 -0.24
CA ASP A 483 -27.92 -0.43 0.58
C ASP A 483 -28.45 0.03 1.96
N LYS A 484 -29.67 -0.34 2.37
CA LYS A 484 -30.26 0.00 3.68
C LYS A 484 -29.93 -0.98 4.82
N GLU A 485 -28.85 -1.74 4.72
CA GLU A 485 -28.45 -2.62 5.82
C GLU A 485 -27.64 -1.85 6.87
N VAL A 486 -28.28 -1.70 8.03
CA VAL A 486 -27.81 -1.02 9.24
C VAL A 486 -26.52 -1.66 9.73
N ALA A 487 -25.53 -0.81 9.97
CA ALA A 487 -24.27 -1.22 10.57
C ALA A 487 -24.05 -0.49 11.91
N TRP A 488 -23.60 -1.24 12.91
CA TRP A 488 -23.35 -0.78 14.27
C TRP A 488 -21.85 -0.94 14.56
N GLY A 489 -21.14 0.16 14.83
CA GLY A 489 -19.70 0.18 15.14
C GLY A 489 -19.17 1.61 15.27
N VAL A 490 -18.39 1.88 16.33
CA VAL A 490 -17.99 3.23 16.75
C VAL A 490 -16.75 3.73 15.99
N LYS A 491 -16.80 5.01 15.60
CA LYS A 491 -15.74 5.89 15.09
C LYS A 491 -14.29 5.41 15.33
N GLY A 492 -13.53 5.27 14.24
CA GLY A 492 -12.16 5.82 14.18
C GLY A 492 -10.96 4.89 14.38
N SER A 493 -11.11 3.60 14.66
CA SER A 493 -9.96 2.71 14.81
C SER A 493 -10.19 1.35 14.14
N CYS A 494 -9.61 1.18 12.94
CA CYS A 494 -9.67 -0.05 12.17
C CYS A 494 -8.57 -1.02 12.65
N GLN A 495 -8.98 -2.21 13.10
CA GLN A 495 -8.14 -3.40 13.10
C GLN A 495 -8.86 -4.43 12.25
N VAL A 496 -8.22 -4.82 11.14
CA VAL A 496 -8.67 -5.95 10.31
C VAL A 496 -8.51 -7.23 11.14
N LEU A 497 -9.62 -7.83 11.56
CA LEU A 497 -9.65 -9.12 12.24
C LEU A 497 -10.19 -10.15 11.24
N ALA A 498 -9.27 -10.75 10.50
CA ALA A 498 -9.45 -11.88 9.58
C ALA A 498 -10.20 -11.63 8.26
N GLN A 499 -9.56 -12.11 7.18
CA GLN A 499 -10.16 -12.38 5.89
C GLN A 499 -10.85 -13.75 6.02
N ILE A 500 -12.18 -13.77 6.06
CA ILE A 500 -12.95 -15.01 6.05
C ILE A 500 -13.74 -15.01 4.74
N ASP A 501 -13.36 -15.90 3.82
CA ASP A 501 -14.21 -16.33 2.72
C ASP A 501 -15.46 -16.96 3.34
N ASP A 502 -16.61 -16.27 3.34
CA ASP A 502 -17.84 -16.91 3.79
C ASP A 502 -19.08 -16.37 3.07
N HIS A 503 -19.53 -17.14 2.09
CA HIS A 503 -20.94 -17.19 1.68
C HIS A 503 -21.89 -17.69 2.81
N ASN A 504 -21.37 -17.86 4.04
CA ASN A 504 -22.09 -18.40 5.19
C ASN A 504 -22.20 -17.43 6.37
N PHE A 505 -21.64 -16.22 6.28
CA PHE A 505 -21.73 -15.24 7.37
C PHE A 505 -22.99 -14.37 7.19
N PHE A 506 -24.12 -14.87 7.69
CA PHE A 506 -25.39 -14.15 7.70
C PHE A 506 -25.61 -13.48 9.07
N LYS A 507 -26.36 -12.36 9.09
CA LYS A 507 -26.90 -11.81 10.34
C LYS A 507 -27.61 -12.93 11.10
N LEU A 508 -27.32 -13.05 12.40
CA LEU A 508 -27.96 -14.03 13.28
C LEU A 508 -29.49 -13.94 13.14
N ASP A 509 -30.11 -14.93 12.52
CA ASP A 509 -31.56 -15.06 12.41
C ASP A 509 -32.11 -15.44 13.79
N VAL A 510 -32.43 -14.42 14.59
CA VAL A 510 -32.91 -14.58 15.96
C VAL A 510 -34.12 -15.52 16.03
N PRO A 511 -35.17 -15.40 15.19
CA PRO A 511 -36.27 -16.36 15.15
C PRO A 511 -35.81 -17.81 14.93
N ARG A 512 -34.90 -18.05 13.97
CA ARG A 512 -34.37 -19.38 13.70
C ARG A 512 -33.58 -19.92 14.90
N VAL A 513 -32.72 -19.09 15.48
CA VAL A 513 -31.88 -19.47 16.62
C VAL A 513 -32.73 -19.77 17.84
N VAL A 514 -33.77 -18.97 18.12
CA VAL A 514 -34.72 -19.23 19.22
C VAL A 514 -35.48 -20.53 18.98
N ARG A 515 -35.92 -20.79 17.75
CA ARG A 515 -36.59 -22.05 17.37
C ARG A 515 -35.64 -23.24 17.58
N ASP A 516 -34.43 -23.17 17.07
CA ASP A 516 -33.46 -24.27 17.11
C ASP A 516 -32.96 -24.47 18.56
N TYR A 517 -32.78 -23.39 19.33
CA TYR A 517 -32.56 -23.40 20.77
C TYR A 517 -33.71 -24.16 21.47
N SER A 518 -34.96 -23.76 21.28
CA SER A 518 -36.10 -24.39 21.97
C SER A 518 -36.20 -25.91 21.75
N LYS A 519 -35.84 -26.39 20.55
CA LYS A 519 -35.87 -27.80 20.16
C LYS A 519 -34.66 -28.61 20.65
N SER A 520 -33.54 -27.95 20.92
CA SER A 520 -32.29 -28.63 21.28
C SER A 520 -32.35 -29.22 22.69
N GLN A 521 -31.95 -30.49 22.82
CA GLN A 521 -31.94 -31.23 24.09
C GLN A 521 -30.69 -30.96 24.95
N ARG A 522 -29.57 -30.58 24.31
CA ARG A 522 -28.32 -30.14 24.95
C ARG A 522 -27.74 -28.98 24.15
N ARG A 523 -27.28 -27.94 24.84
CA ARG A 523 -26.79 -26.70 24.23
C ARG A 523 -25.51 -26.30 24.94
N ILE A 524 -24.49 -25.94 24.19
CA ILE A 524 -23.19 -25.56 24.75
C ILE A 524 -22.85 -24.15 24.28
N PHE A 525 -22.46 -23.30 25.22
CA PHE A 525 -22.10 -21.91 24.99
C PHE A 525 -20.66 -21.69 25.44
N PHE A 526 -19.81 -21.28 24.51
CA PHE A 526 -18.48 -20.76 24.81
C PHE A 526 -18.51 -19.26 24.60
N LEU A 527 -18.33 -18.50 25.68
CA LEU A 527 -18.46 -17.05 25.67
C LEU A 527 -17.12 -16.43 26.05
N ASP A 528 -16.56 -15.63 25.16
CA ASP A 528 -15.37 -14.84 25.46
C ASP A 528 -15.69 -13.75 26.48
N ASN A 529 -14.75 -13.43 27.36
CA ASN A 529 -14.95 -12.38 28.35
C ASN A 529 -14.57 -11.00 27.79
N GLU A 530 -13.33 -10.84 27.31
CA GLU A 530 -12.75 -9.54 27.00
C GLU A 530 -13.29 -8.95 25.69
N GLY A 531 -14.24 -8.00 25.81
CA GLY A 531 -14.84 -7.30 24.66
C GLY A 531 -16.16 -7.91 24.21
N THR A 532 -16.56 -9.04 24.81
CA THR A 532 -17.84 -9.71 24.56
C THR A 532 -18.77 -9.60 25.76
N LEU A 533 -18.38 -10.09 26.95
CA LEU A 533 -19.18 -10.00 28.18
C LEU A 533 -18.83 -8.80 29.05
N ALA A 534 -17.54 -8.44 29.08
CA ALA A 534 -17.04 -7.26 29.76
C ALA A 534 -16.51 -6.24 28.74
N PRO A 535 -16.73 -4.93 28.95
CA PRO A 535 -16.21 -3.90 28.06
C PRO A 535 -14.67 -3.93 28.06
N ASP A 536 -14.10 -4.07 26.87
CA ASP A 536 -12.67 -4.10 26.68
C ASP A 536 -12.08 -2.69 26.57
N LEU A 537 -11.44 -2.22 27.64
CA LEU A 537 -10.78 -0.90 27.68
C LEU A 537 -9.34 -0.92 27.15
N ARG A 538 -8.86 -2.04 26.55
CA ARG A 538 -7.51 -2.14 25.92
C ARG A 538 -7.23 -1.06 24.85
N ARG A 539 -8.24 -0.24 24.48
CA ARG A 539 -8.16 0.79 23.43
C ARG A 539 -8.20 2.25 23.89
N MET A 540 -8.39 2.57 25.18
CA MET A 540 -8.49 3.98 25.60
C MET A 540 -7.14 4.72 25.77
N PHE A 541 -6.00 4.04 25.86
CA PHE A 541 -4.69 4.68 26.13
C PHE A 541 -3.66 4.57 24.99
N ARG A 542 -4.08 4.22 23.77
CA ARG A 542 -3.15 4.22 22.61
C ARG A 542 -3.38 5.40 21.69
N HIS A 543 -3.30 6.65 22.19
CA HIS A 543 -2.83 7.81 21.42
C HIS A 543 -2.52 9.00 22.34
N SER A 544 -1.50 9.76 21.94
CA SER A 544 -0.99 11.05 22.44
C SER A 544 -0.32 11.07 23.82
N GLU A 545 0.98 10.75 23.87
CA GLU A 545 2.06 11.71 24.15
C GLU A 545 3.40 10.96 24.14
N GLY A 546 4.50 11.65 23.79
CA GLY A 546 5.81 11.04 23.56
C GLY A 546 6.30 10.26 24.78
N GLY A 547 6.75 9.02 24.55
CA GLY A 547 7.32 8.20 25.60
C GLY A 547 7.54 6.78 25.11
N VAL A 548 8.80 6.35 25.15
CA VAL A 548 9.24 4.98 24.94
C VAL A 548 8.59 4.09 25.99
N ASP A 549 8.01 2.95 25.60
CA ASP A 549 8.16 1.68 26.31
C ASP A 549 7.75 0.50 25.41
N ARG A 550 8.72 -0.37 25.15
CA ARG A 550 8.64 -1.57 24.29
C ARG A 550 8.24 -2.84 25.06
N GLU A 551 7.68 -2.71 26.26
CA GLU A 551 7.33 -3.84 27.13
C GLU A 551 5.91 -3.71 27.70
N SER A 552 4.87 -4.09 26.94
CA SER A 552 3.61 -4.58 27.53
C SER A 552 2.75 -5.31 26.49
N ASN A 553 3.12 -6.55 26.22
CA ASN A 553 2.16 -7.58 25.76
C ASN A 553 1.42 -8.23 26.94
N THR A 554 1.70 -7.78 28.16
CA THR A 554 1.01 -8.13 29.40
C THR A 554 -0.33 -7.41 29.49
N LEU A 555 -1.37 -8.12 29.93
CA LEU A 555 -2.70 -7.57 30.29
C LEU A 555 -2.55 -6.53 31.42
N MET A 556 -2.04 -5.33 31.12
CA MET A 556 -1.89 -4.25 32.09
C MET A 556 -3.25 -3.57 32.30
N SER A 557 -3.99 -4.10 33.26
CA SER A 557 -5.01 -3.46 34.11
C SER A 557 -5.85 -4.57 34.75
N HIS A 558 -6.20 -4.41 36.02
CA HIS A 558 -7.35 -5.11 36.61
C HIS A 558 -8.52 -4.89 35.64
N GLY A 559 -8.96 -5.95 34.97
CA GLY A 559 -10.07 -5.82 34.03
C GLY A 559 -11.32 -5.36 34.76
N ASN A 560 -12.30 -4.91 34.01
CA ASN A 560 -13.59 -4.60 34.61
C ASN A 560 -14.46 -5.85 34.63
N PRO A 561 -15.24 -6.06 35.71
CA PRO A 561 -16.26 -7.09 35.71
C PRO A 561 -17.33 -6.80 34.65
N PRO A 562 -18.09 -7.83 34.21
CA PRO A 562 -19.29 -7.63 33.41
C PRO A 562 -20.31 -6.74 34.14
N SER A 563 -21.21 -6.12 33.38
CA SER A 563 -22.31 -5.37 34.01
C SER A 563 -23.28 -6.32 34.74
N ALA A 564 -24.02 -5.78 35.72
CA ALA A 564 -25.02 -6.56 36.45
C ALA A 564 -26.09 -7.20 35.53
N ALA A 565 -26.45 -6.54 34.43
CA ALA A 565 -27.38 -7.07 33.44
C ALA A 565 -26.82 -8.30 32.69
N VAL A 566 -25.52 -8.32 32.43
CA VAL A 566 -24.84 -9.48 31.83
C VAL A 566 -24.80 -10.65 32.83
N LEU A 567 -24.48 -10.39 34.10
CA LEU A 567 -24.47 -11.42 35.14
C LEU A 567 -25.86 -12.02 35.38
N ASP A 568 -26.93 -11.22 35.36
CA ASP A 568 -28.31 -11.70 35.44
C ASP A 568 -28.69 -12.56 34.24
N SER A 569 -28.28 -12.15 33.03
CA SER A 569 -28.51 -12.92 31.80
C SER A 569 -27.78 -14.25 31.82
N LEU A 570 -26.52 -14.28 32.27
CA LEU A 570 -25.74 -15.51 32.46
C LEU A 570 -26.38 -16.42 33.51
N THR A 571 -26.89 -15.86 34.60
CA THR A 571 -27.59 -16.62 35.64
C THR A 571 -28.85 -17.29 35.07
N LYS A 572 -29.65 -16.58 34.30
CA LYS A 572 -30.82 -17.15 33.61
C LYS A 572 -30.40 -18.23 32.60
N LEU A 573 -29.33 -17.99 31.84
CA LEU A 573 -28.83 -18.95 30.86
C LEU A 573 -28.33 -20.24 31.51
N CYS A 574 -27.59 -20.15 32.62
CA CYS A 574 -27.06 -21.28 33.38
C CYS A 574 -28.14 -21.99 34.23
N SER A 575 -29.33 -21.38 34.40
CA SER A 575 -30.44 -22.00 35.13
C SER A 575 -31.18 -23.08 34.33
N ASP A 576 -31.09 -23.08 32.99
CA ASP A 576 -31.61 -24.18 32.16
C ASP A 576 -30.60 -25.34 32.20
N PRO A 577 -30.95 -26.51 32.78
CA PRO A 577 -30.01 -27.63 32.93
C PRO A 577 -29.59 -28.25 31.57
N ARG A 578 -30.26 -27.88 30.47
CA ARG A 578 -29.86 -28.29 29.12
C ARG A 578 -28.71 -27.45 28.56
N ASN A 579 -28.36 -26.34 29.23
CA ASN A 579 -27.31 -25.44 28.82
C ASN A 579 -26.01 -25.70 29.60
N THR A 580 -24.92 -25.89 28.88
CA THR A 580 -23.57 -25.87 29.41
C THR A 580 -22.91 -24.58 28.99
N VAL A 581 -22.62 -23.69 29.94
CA VAL A 581 -22.04 -22.37 29.66
C VAL A 581 -20.61 -22.31 30.19
N VAL A 582 -19.66 -21.93 29.35
CA VAL A 582 -18.23 -21.80 29.71
C VAL A 582 -17.73 -20.43 29.29
N ILE A 583 -17.13 -19.70 30.23
CA ILE A 583 -16.47 -18.42 29.98
C ILE A 583 -15.01 -18.66 29.63
N LEU A 584 -14.57 -18.06 28.52
CA LEU A 584 -13.18 -18.07 28.06
C LEU A 584 -12.55 -16.71 28.37
N SER A 585 -11.34 -16.71 28.95
CA SER A 585 -10.60 -15.48 29.20
C SER A 585 -9.10 -15.73 29.25
N GLY A 586 -8.33 -14.71 28.83
CA GLY A 586 -6.88 -14.69 29.03
C GLY A 586 -6.44 -14.38 30.47
N ARG A 587 -7.36 -14.02 31.36
CA ARG A 587 -7.04 -13.52 32.71
C ARG A 587 -6.85 -14.65 33.72
N GLU A 588 -6.22 -14.30 34.85
CA GLU A 588 -5.99 -15.22 35.96
C GLU A 588 -7.29 -15.77 36.55
N LYS A 589 -7.22 -17.01 37.07
CA LYS A 589 -8.33 -17.68 37.73
C LYS A 589 -9.00 -16.84 38.83
N SER A 590 -8.20 -16.12 39.63
CA SER A 590 -8.66 -15.28 40.74
C SER A 590 -9.67 -14.22 40.30
N SER A 591 -9.39 -13.54 39.18
CA SER A 591 -10.25 -12.51 38.61
C SER A 591 -11.58 -13.08 38.10
N LEU A 592 -11.54 -14.21 37.38
CA LEU A 592 -12.77 -14.86 36.89
C LEU A 592 -13.63 -15.36 38.06
N GLN A 593 -13.00 -15.89 39.11
CA GLN A 593 -13.71 -16.36 40.29
C GLN A 593 -14.39 -15.21 41.03
N GLU A 594 -13.76 -14.03 41.10
CA GLU A 594 -14.35 -12.83 41.68
C GLU A 594 -15.56 -12.35 40.87
N TRP A 595 -15.46 -12.30 39.54
CA TRP A 595 -16.51 -11.72 38.69
C TRP A 595 -17.69 -12.67 38.43
N PHE A 596 -17.41 -13.95 38.21
CA PHE A 596 -18.40 -14.94 37.80
C PHE A 596 -18.74 -15.95 38.89
N GLY A 597 -18.03 -15.96 40.02
CA GLY A 597 -18.22 -16.96 41.07
C GLY A 597 -19.60 -16.95 41.73
N SER A 598 -20.36 -15.86 41.58
CA SER A 598 -21.75 -15.75 42.02
C SER A 598 -22.74 -16.49 41.11
N VAL A 599 -22.37 -16.78 39.85
CA VAL A 599 -23.21 -17.48 38.89
C VAL A 599 -23.06 -18.98 39.08
N ARG A 600 -24.15 -19.65 39.49
CA ARG A 600 -24.16 -21.11 39.67
C ARG A 600 -24.15 -21.82 38.32
N ASN A 601 -23.55 -23.00 38.26
CA ASN A 601 -23.47 -23.86 37.08
C ASN A 601 -22.77 -23.23 35.86
N ILE A 602 -21.80 -22.35 36.11
CA ILE A 602 -20.94 -21.77 35.07
C ILE A 602 -19.57 -22.47 35.04
N GLY A 603 -19.04 -22.67 33.84
CA GLY A 603 -17.68 -23.13 33.59
C GLY A 603 -16.75 -21.95 33.37
N LEU A 604 -15.49 -22.08 33.78
CA LEU A 604 -14.47 -21.04 33.65
C LEU A 604 -13.23 -21.64 32.98
N ALA A 605 -12.74 -20.99 31.93
CA ALA A 605 -11.44 -21.25 31.31
C ALA A 605 -10.62 -19.96 31.38
N ALA A 606 -9.62 -19.97 32.25
CA ALA A 606 -8.76 -18.83 32.59
C ALA A 606 -7.34 -19.06 32.03
N GLU A 607 -6.49 -18.04 32.11
CA GLU A 607 -5.06 -18.11 31.80
C GLU A 607 -4.80 -18.63 30.38
N HIS A 608 -5.54 -18.07 29.41
CA HIS A 608 -5.48 -18.50 28.00
C HIS A 608 -5.82 -19.99 27.81
N GLY A 609 -6.69 -20.52 28.67
CA GLY A 609 -7.12 -21.92 28.64
C GLY A 609 -6.20 -22.87 29.41
N TYR A 610 -5.15 -22.37 30.08
CA TYR A 610 -4.29 -23.20 30.93
C TYR A 610 -5.07 -23.77 32.14
N TYR A 611 -5.91 -22.94 32.76
CA TYR A 611 -6.83 -23.38 33.80
C TYR A 611 -8.25 -23.53 33.24
N TRP A 612 -8.91 -24.65 33.54
CA TRP A 612 -10.33 -24.78 33.23
C TRP A 612 -11.10 -25.55 34.32
N LYS A 613 -12.38 -25.22 34.44
CA LYS A 613 -13.36 -25.87 35.30
C LYS A 613 -14.69 -25.93 34.54
N LEU A 614 -15.22 -27.13 34.35
CA LEU A 614 -16.55 -27.30 33.77
C LEU A 614 -17.65 -27.01 34.81
N PRO A 615 -18.87 -26.65 34.36
CA PRO A 615 -20.03 -26.62 35.24
C PRO A 615 -20.19 -27.96 35.97
N PRO A 616 -20.56 -27.97 37.26
CA PRO A 616 -21.04 -29.20 37.89
C PRO A 616 -22.29 -29.67 37.13
N ASN A 617 -22.26 -30.92 36.64
CA ASN A 617 -23.35 -31.54 35.88
C ASN A 617 -24.67 -31.56 36.65
#